data_AF-A0A8I6AB57-F1
#
_entry.id   AF-A0A8I6AB57-F1
#
_cell.length_a   1.000
_cell.length_b   1.000
_cell.length_c   1.000
_cell.angle_alpha   90.00
_cell.angle_beta   90.00
_cell.angle_gamma   90.00
#
_symmetry.space_group_name_H-M   'P 1'
#
loop_
_entity.id
_entity.type
_entity.pdbx_description
1 polymer ?
#
loop_
_entity_poly.entity_id
_entity_poly.type
_entity_poly.pdbx_seq_one_letter_code
_entity_poly.pdbx_strand_id
1 'polypeptide(L)'
;FCHVYGTPKRGQPNHKITLDQSHGLAAFRGRGCTVESFLLMIADEHNIPWLVDLPGKGRCVAGEIYEVDDQMLRFLDDFEGCPSMYQRTALQVRVLEALGTAFSALCTIQPPMHPNGCYKHVCHIR
;
A
#
# COMPACT_ATOMS: atom_id res chain seq x y z
N PHE A 1 -6.02 -10.90 -0.09
CA PHE A 1 -5.58 -9.94 -1.12
C PHE A 1 -4.92 -8.75 -0.45
N CYS A 2 -3.82 -8.26 -1.02
CA CYS A 2 -3.11 -7.06 -0.61
C CYS A 2 -3.19 -6.00 -1.70
N HIS A 3 -3.47 -4.76 -1.34
CA HIS A 3 -3.38 -3.61 -2.23
C HIS A 3 -2.09 -2.84 -1.94
N VAL A 4 -1.24 -2.75 -2.95
CA VAL A 4 0.07 -2.10 -2.87
C VAL A 4 0.05 -0.83 -3.70
N TYR A 5 0.38 0.30 -3.08
CA TYR A 5 0.38 1.63 -3.72
C TYR A 5 1.80 2.23 -3.86
N GLY A 6 2.78 1.68 -3.14
CA GLY A 6 4.14 2.19 -3.05
C GLY A 6 5.19 1.34 -3.77
N THR A 7 6.33 1.17 -3.11
CA THR A 7 7.55 0.60 -3.67
C THR A 7 7.50 -0.90 -4.06
N PRO A 8 6.56 -1.75 -3.58
CA PRO A 8 6.43 -3.12 -4.06
C PRO A 8 5.73 -3.29 -5.43
N LYS A 9 5.11 -2.23 -5.98
CA LYS A 9 4.42 -2.27 -7.28
C LYS A 9 5.35 -2.61 -8.44
N ARG A 10 4.80 -3.13 -9.54
CA ARG A 10 5.57 -3.33 -10.79
C ARG A 10 6.26 -2.03 -11.21
N GLY A 11 7.54 -2.16 -11.59
CA GLY A 11 8.38 -1.04 -12.01
C GLY A 11 8.92 -0.17 -10.87
N GLN A 12 8.66 -0.52 -9.60
CA GLN A 12 9.21 0.18 -8.44
C GLN A 12 10.42 -0.58 -7.84
N PRO A 13 11.27 0.10 -7.04
CA PRO A 13 12.55 -0.47 -6.57
C PRO A 13 12.42 -1.79 -5.80
N ASN A 14 11.31 -1.97 -5.08
CA ASN A 14 11.08 -3.16 -4.25
C ASN A 14 10.20 -4.21 -4.93
N HIS A 15 9.88 -4.08 -6.23
CA HIS A 15 9.06 -5.08 -6.92
C HIS A 15 9.62 -6.51 -6.80
N LYS A 16 10.95 -6.64 -6.79
CA LYS A 16 11.66 -7.92 -6.60
C LYS A 16 11.21 -8.72 -5.39
N ILE A 17 10.73 -8.07 -4.32
CA ILE A 17 10.29 -8.78 -3.11
C ILE A 17 9.06 -9.64 -3.38
N THR A 18 8.19 -9.21 -4.30
CA THR A 18 6.98 -9.94 -4.70
C THR A 18 7.25 -11.06 -5.70
N LEU A 19 8.45 -11.10 -6.29
CA LEU A 19 8.90 -12.13 -7.22
C LEU A 19 9.71 -13.24 -6.53
N ASP A 20 10.27 -12.96 -5.36
CA ASP A 20 11.11 -13.89 -4.63
C ASP A 20 10.26 -14.90 -3.84
N GLN A 21 10.26 -16.14 -4.31
CA GLN A 21 9.49 -17.23 -3.71
C GLN A 21 9.98 -17.63 -2.30
N SER A 22 11.19 -17.22 -1.90
CA SER A 22 11.66 -17.42 -0.52
C SER A 22 10.87 -16.57 0.49
N HIS A 23 10.25 -15.47 0.03
CA HIS A 23 9.37 -14.64 0.84
C HIS A 23 7.93 -15.16 0.88
N GLY A 24 7.56 -16.14 0.04
CA GLY A 24 6.19 -16.63 -0.13
C GLY A 24 5.65 -16.37 -1.53
N LEU A 25 4.35 -16.57 -1.73
CA LEU A 25 3.69 -16.39 -3.03
C LEU A 25 2.98 -15.05 -3.14
N ALA A 26 3.18 -14.34 -4.26
CA ALA A 26 2.40 -13.16 -4.64
C ALA A 26 1.98 -13.25 -6.12
N ALA A 27 0.68 -13.39 -6.37
CA ALA A 27 0.11 -13.41 -7.71
C ALA A 27 -0.59 -12.07 -8.01
N PHE A 28 -0.16 -11.39 -9.06
CA PHE A 28 -0.83 -10.17 -9.53
C PHE A 28 -2.26 -10.49 -10.01
N ARG A 29 -3.25 -9.76 -9.52
CA ARG A 29 -4.67 -9.94 -9.84
C ARG A 29 -5.31 -8.76 -10.56
N GLY A 30 -4.61 -7.63 -10.67
CA GLY A 30 -5.08 -6.47 -11.42
C GLY A 30 -4.74 -5.16 -10.73
N ARG A 31 -5.32 -4.08 -11.26
CA ARG A 31 -5.20 -2.74 -10.67
C ARG A 31 -6.43 -2.41 -9.85
N GLY A 32 -6.23 -1.72 -8.74
CA GLY A 32 -7.29 -1.30 -7.83
C GLY A 32 -7.10 0.12 -7.33
N CYS A 33 -8.18 0.75 -6.89
CA CYS A 33 -8.16 2.06 -6.27
C CYS A 33 -8.95 2.02 -4.96
N THR A 34 -8.46 2.67 -3.91
CA THR A 34 -9.21 2.77 -2.65
C THR A 34 -10.56 3.45 -2.91
N VAL A 35 -11.62 2.98 -2.25
CA VAL A 35 -12.94 3.60 -2.32
C VAL A 35 -12.91 4.93 -1.57
N GLU A 36 -12.39 4.92 -0.35
CA GLU A 36 -12.14 6.11 0.45
C GLU A 36 -10.92 6.88 -0.08
N SER A 37 -10.94 8.20 0.09
CA SER A 37 -9.78 9.04 -0.18
C SER A 37 -8.82 9.03 1.01
N PHE A 38 -7.52 9.02 0.71
CA PHE A 38 -6.46 9.11 1.71
C PHE A 38 -5.40 10.13 1.30
N LEU A 39 -4.64 10.60 2.30
CA LEU A 39 -3.46 11.42 2.07
C LEU A 39 -2.27 10.51 1.79
N LEU A 40 -1.82 10.49 0.54
CA LEU A 40 -0.52 9.93 0.19
C LEU A 40 0.53 11.04 0.31
N MET A 41 1.46 10.91 1.24
CA MET A 41 2.52 11.89 1.48
C MET A 41 3.88 11.30 1.17
N ILE A 42 4.85 12.14 0.80
CA ILE A 42 6.25 11.74 0.75
C ILE A 42 6.90 12.27 2.02
N ALA A 43 7.43 11.36 2.83
CA ALA A 43 8.24 11.69 3.99
C ALA A 43 9.71 11.34 3.73
N ASP A 44 10.57 11.78 4.66
CA ASP A 44 12.00 11.44 4.73
C ASP A 44 12.87 11.77 3.49
N GLU A 45 14.17 11.49 3.59
CA GLU A 45 15.17 11.70 2.54
C GLU A 45 15.19 10.61 1.47
N HIS A 46 14.55 9.48 1.73
CA HIS A 46 14.42 8.35 0.81
C HIS A 46 13.20 8.49 -0.10
N ASN A 47 12.38 9.53 0.09
CA ASN A 47 11.16 9.81 -0.69
C ASN A 47 10.17 8.64 -0.64
N ILE A 48 10.02 8.00 0.51
CA ILE A 48 9.11 6.88 0.68
C ILE A 48 7.66 7.41 0.65
N PRO A 49 6.73 6.75 -0.07
CA PRO A 49 5.32 7.12 -0.10
C PRO A 49 4.55 6.56 1.11
N TRP A 50 3.91 7.43 1.88
CA TRP A 50 3.26 7.14 3.16
C TRP A 50 1.75 7.37 3.00
N LEU A 51 0.94 6.32 3.13
CA LEU A 51 -0.52 6.44 3.10
C LEU A 51 -1.05 6.69 4.50
N VAL A 52 -1.45 7.92 4.78
CA VAL A 52 -1.82 8.35 6.13
C VAL A 52 -3.26 8.01 6.44
N ASP A 53 -3.49 7.44 7.64
CA ASP A 53 -4.79 7.00 8.15
C ASP A 53 -5.72 8.18 8.51
N LEU A 54 -6.12 8.90 7.48
CA LEU A 54 -7.06 10.02 7.51
C LEU A 54 -8.07 9.84 6.37
N PRO A 55 -9.01 8.88 6.49
CA PRO A 55 -10.00 8.62 5.46
C PRO A 55 -10.84 9.86 5.15
N GLY A 56 -11.24 10.02 3.90
CA GLY A 56 -11.96 11.19 3.41
C GLY A 56 -11.06 12.41 3.13
N LYS A 57 -9.75 12.33 3.36
CA LYS A 57 -8.78 13.38 3.03
C LYS A 57 -7.96 12.98 1.81
N GLY A 58 -7.59 13.93 0.95
CA GLY A 58 -6.72 13.64 -0.20
C GLY A 58 -7.48 13.03 -1.38
N ARG A 59 -7.01 11.88 -1.89
CA ARG A 59 -7.53 11.25 -3.12
C ARG A 59 -7.66 9.74 -2.96
N CYS A 60 -8.50 9.12 -3.78
CA CYS A 60 -8.49 7.67 -3.93
C CYS A 60 -7.12 7.24 -4.45
N VAL A 61 -6.53 6.21 -3.84
CA VAL A 61 -5.14 5.80 -4.10
C VAL A 61 -5.13 4.59 -5.01
N ALA A 62 -4.57 4.79 -6.21
CA ALA A 62 -4.38 3.74 -7.20
C ALA A 62 -3.19 2.85 -6.82
N GLY A 63 -3.36 1.56 -7.05
CA GLY A 63 -2.37 0.54 -6.72
C GLY A 63 -2.62 -0.75 -7.48
N GLU A 64 -1.86 -1.77 -7.09
CA GLU A 64 -1.96 -3.11 -7.63
C GLU A 64 -2.55 -4.04 -6.58
N ILE A 65 -3.34 -5.01 -7.02
CA ILE A 65 -3.93 -6.03 -6.17
C ILE A 65 -3.13 -7.31 -6.36
N TYR A 66 -2.63 -7.85 -5.27
CA TYR A 66 -1.97 -9.15 -5.23
C TYR A 66 -2.78 -10.13 -4.38
N GLU A 67 -2.89 -11.36 -4.84
CA GLU A 67 -3.20 -12.48 -3.98
C GLU A 67 -1.88 -12.98 -3.38
N VAL A 68 -1.81 -12.98 -2.05
CA VAL A 68 -0.60 -13.40 -1.32
C VAL A 68 -0.96 -14.52 -0.37
N ASP A 69 0.00 -15.40 -0.11
CA ASP A 69 -0.11 -16.37 0.98
C ASP A 69 0.29 -15.75 2.33
N ASP A 70 0.11 -16.51 3.41
CA ASP A 70 0.43 -16.06 4.77
C ASP A 70 1.93 -15.80 4.97
N GLN A 71 2.81 -16.48 4.21
CA GLN A 71 4.26 -16.30 4.31
C GLN A 71 4.67 -14.93 3.73
N MET A 72 4.23 -14.63 2.51
CA MET A 72 4.42 -13.34 1.86
C MET A 72 3.80 -12.22 2.67
N LEU A 73 2.63 -12.47 3.23
CA LEU A 73 1.94 -11.49 4.06
C LEU A 73 2.73 -11.13 5.34
N ARG A 74 3.37 -12.11 6.01
CA ARG A 74 4.27 -11.87 7.16
C ARG A 74 5.55 -11.17 6.74
N PHE A 75 6.14 -11.59 5.63
CA PHE A 75 7.33 -10.92 5.09
C PHE A 75 7.06 -9.43 4.81
N LEU A 76 5.91 -9.10 4.22
CA LEU A 76 5.53 -7.71 3.96
C LEU A 76 5.32 -6.93 5.26
N ASP A 77 4.75 -7.54 6.31
CA ASP A 77 4.66 -6.87 7.62
C ASP A 77 6.05 -6.52 8.17
N ASP A 78 6.98 -7.47 8.14
CA ASP A 78 8.34 -7.27 8.64
C ASP A 78 9.09 -6.24 7.78
N PHE A 79 8.94 -6.30 6.46
CA PHE A 79 9.57 -5.40 5.50
C PHE A 79 9.10 -3.94 5.66
N GLU A 80 7.80 -3.75 5.89
CA GLU A 80 7.19 -2.43 6.12
C GLU A 80 7.30 -1.99 7.58
N GLY A 81 7.87 -2.80 8.47
CA GLY A 81 8.05 -2.47 9.89
C GLY A 81 6.74 -2.40 10.68
N CYS A 82 5.73 -3.17 10.30
CA CYS A 82 4.47 -3.28 11.03
C CYS A 82 4.66 -3.93 12.41
N PRO A 83 3.95 -3.50 13.47
CA PRO A 83 2.99 -2.39 13.53
C PRO A 83 3.63 -1.03 13.91
N SER A 84 4.97 -0.93 13.87
CA SER A 84 5.70 0.23 14.40
C SER A 84 5.76 1.42 13.43
N MET A 85 6.13 1.17 12.18
CA MET A 85 6.25 2.19 11.13
C MET A 85 4.94 2.34 10.36
N TYR A 86 4.42 1.22 9.87
CA TYR A 86 3.11 1.09 9.25
C TYR A 86 2.22 0.19 10.10
N GLN A 87 0.93 0.17 9.77
CA GLN A 87 -0.08 -0.71 10.33
C GLN A 87 -0.80 -1.36 9.16
N ARG A 88 -1.02 -2.68 9.26
CA ARG A 88 -1.83 -3.38 8.26
C ARG A 88 -3.31 -3.21 8.59
N THR A 89 -4.03 -2.61 7.64
CA THR A 89 -5.47 -2.30 7.78
C THR A 89 -6.24 -2.81 6.57
N ALA A 90 -7.46 -3.28 6.80
CA ALA A 90 -8.38 -3.67 5.73
C ALA A 90 -9.10 -2.43 5.16
N LEU A 91 -8.90 -2.15 3.87
CA LEU A 91 -9.54 -1.04 3.17
C LEU A 91 -10.43 -1.55 2.03
N GLN A 92 -11.49 -0.80 1.71
CA GLN A 92 -12.29 -1.08 0.53
C GLN A 92 -11.56 -0.60 -0.73
N VAL A 93 -11.41 -1.50 -1.71
CA VAL A 93 -10.72 -1.25 -2.98
C VAL A 93 -11.62 -1.65 -4.14
N ARG A 94 -11.81 -0.76 -5.11
CA ARG A 94 -12.47 -1.02 -6.38
C ARG A 94 -11.45 -1.54 -7.39
N VAL A 95 -11.76 -2.65 -8.06
CA VAL A 95 -10.98 -3.13 -9.22
C VAL A 95 -11.20 -2.18 -10.41
N LEU A 96 -10.13 -1.76 -11.07
CA LEU A 96 -10.20 -0.82 -12.20
C LEU A 96 -10.58 -1.50 -13.53
N GLU A 97 -10.31 -2.80 -13.68
CA GLU A 97 -10.52 -3.55 -14.93
C GLU A 97 -11.80 -4.41 -14.92
N ALA A 98 -12.41 -4.60 -13.76
CA ALA A 98 -13.69 -5.29 -13.60
C ALA A 98 -14.80 -4.26 -13.34
N LEU A 99 -16.07 -4.64 -13.56
CA LEU A 99 -17.25 -3.79 -13.40
C LEU A 99 -17.49 -3.34 -11.94
N GLY A 100 -16.67 -2.41 -11.46
CA GLY A 100 -16.94 -1.52 -10.33
C GLY A 100 -17.06 -2.16 -8.94
N THR A 101 -16.92 -3.48 -8.78
CA THR A 101 -17.07 -4.14 -7.48
C THR A 101 -15.92 -3.75 -6.55
N ALA A 102 -16.28 -3.23 -5.38
CA ALA A 102 -15.36 -3.01 -4.28
C ALA A 102 -15.25 -4.28 -3.43
N PHE A 103 -14.06 -4.55 -2.91
CA PHE A 103 -13.81 -5.63 -1.97
C PHE A 103 -12.80 -5.17 -0.92
N SER A 104 -12.75 -5.92 0.19
CA SER A 104 -11.78 -5.66 1.26
C SER A 104 -10.39 -6.18 0.88
N ALA A 105 -9.39 -5.31 0.87
CA ALA A 105 -7.99 -5.65 0.65
C ALA A 105 -7.13 -5.14 1.82
N LEU A 106 -6.06 -5.87 2.13
CA LEU A 106 -5.09 -5.46 3.14
C LEU A 106 -4.16 -4.39 2.56
N CYS A 107 -3.97 -3.30 3.28
CA CYS A 107 -3.07 -2.20 2.93
C CYS A 107 -2.18 -1.87 4.13
N THR A 108 -0.93 -1.50 3.88
CA THR A 108 -0.10 -0.84 4.89
C THR A 108 -0.45 0.64 4.92
N ILE A 109 -0.86 1.16 6.07
CA ILE A 109 -1.14 2.58 6.28
C ILE A 109 -0.31 3.07 7.46
N GLN A 110 -0.08 4.37 7.52
CA GLN A 110 0.71 4.97 8.56
C GLN A 110 -0.21 5.83 9.45
N PRO A 111 -0.13 5.71 10.79
CA PRO A 111 -0.95 6.51 11.67
C PRO A 111 -0.71 8.02 11.47
N PRO A 112 -1.69 8.90 11.80
CA PRO A 112 -1.64 10.34 11.49
C PRO A 112 -0.38 11.05 11.99
N MET A 113 0.20 10.57 13.09
CA MET A 113 1.41 11.11 13.69
C MET A 113 2.65 10.42 13.11
N HIS A 114 3.39 11.14 12.27
CA HIS A 114 4.74 10.72 11.85
C HIS A 114 5.65 10.68 13.09
N PRO A 115 6.46 9.61 13.31
CA PRO A 115 7.35 9.51 14.48
C PRO A 115 8.25 10.75 14.66
N ASN A 116 8.73 11.30 13.54
CA ASN A 116 9.58 12.50 13.48
C ASN A 116 8.84 13.80 13.05
N GLY A 117 7.50 13.82 13.02
CA GLY A 117 6.71 15.05 12.86
C GLY A 117 6.78 15.83 11.54
N CYS A 118 7.42 15.34 10.47
CA CYS A 118 7.56 16.09 9.22
C CYS A 118 7.20 15.27 7.98
N TYR A 119 6.09 15.61 7.34
CA TYR A 119 5.81 15.25 5.94
C TYR A 119 6.37 16.33 5.03
N LYS A 120 7.09 15.96 3.97
CA LYS A 120 7.73 16.95 3.08
C LYS A 120 6.71 17.53 2.10
N HIS A 121 5.99 16.67 1.38
CA HIS A 121 5.03 17.08 0.36
C HIS A 121 3.89 16.06 0.19
N VAL A 122 2.73 16.53 -0.30
CA VAL A 122 1.64 15.64 -0.74
C VAL A 122 2.03 15.00 -2.06
N CYS A 123 1.94 13.68 -2.11
CA CYS A 123 2.24 12.90 -3.30
C CYS A 123 1.07 12.96 -4.29
N HIS A 124 1.38 13.20 -5.56
CA HIS A 124 0.40 13.19 -6.66
C HIS A 124 0.70 12.08 -7.67
N ILE A 125 1.10 10.89 -7.20
CA ILE A 125 1.24 9.72 -8.06
C ILE A 125 -0.13 9.43 -8.71
N ARG A 126 -0.16 9.56 -10.04
CA ARG A 126 -1.28 9.14 -10.89
C ARG A 126 -1.10 7.68 -11.30
#